data_AF-A0AAQ0JMS4-F1
#
_entry.id   AF-A0AAQ0JMS4-F1
#
_cell.length_a   1.000
_cell.length_b   1.000
_cell.length_c   1.000
_cell.angle_alpha   90.00
_cell.angle_beta   90.00
_cell.angle_gamma   90.00
#
_symmetry.space_group_name_H-M   'P 1'
#
loop_
_entity.id
_entity.type
_entity.pdbx_description
1 polymer ?
#
loop_
_entity_poly.entity_id
_entity_poly.type
_entity_poly.pdbx_seq_one_letter_code
_entity_poly.pdbx_strand_id
1 'polypeptide(L)' 'MLRYFSLVTTVGTPQSAAAQELRMECMFPADDATDARHRQLLDAHAPTR' A
#
# COMPACT_ATOMS: atom_id res chain seq x y z
N MET A 1 -13.99 -13.45 4.16
CA MET A 1 -13.89 -11.99 3.90
C MET A 1 -12.45 -11.59 4.09
N LEU A 2 -11.92 -10.65 3.29
CA LEU A 2 -10.56 -10.12 3.47
C LEU A 2 -10.59 -8.89 4.37
N ARG A 3 -9.61 -8.76 5.28
CA ARG A 3 -9.57 -7.70 6.29
C ARG A 3 -8.26 -6.94 6.17
N TYR A 4 -8.36 -5.63 5.90
CA TYR A 4 -7.22 -4.77 5.68
C TYR A 4 -7.29 -3.53 6.57
N PHE A 5 -6.13 -3.07 7.00
CA PHE A 5 -5.93 -1.73 7.54
C PHE A 5 -5.40 -0.83 6.42
N SER A 6 -6.00 0.36 6.28
CA SER A 6 -5.56 1.37 5.33
C SER A 6 -4.72 2.43 6.06
N LEU A 7 -3.49 2.60 5.60
CA LEU A 7 -2.64 3.73 5.98
C LEU A 7 -2.77 4.79 4.90
N VAL A 8 -3.19 6.00 5.30
CA VAL A 8 -3.17 7.19 4.44
C VAL A 8 -2.18 8.16 5.04
N THR A 9 -1.18 8.56 4.26
CA THR A 9 -0.19 9.54 4.69
C THR A 9 0.08 10.56 3.60
N THR A 10 0.39 11.77 4.01
CA THR A 10 0.74 12.86 3.11
C THR A 10 2.22 13.16 3.26
N VAL A 11 2.96 13.06 2.17
CA VAL A 11 4.36 13.44 2.10
C VAL A 11 4.43 14.90 1.67
N GLY A 12 4.70 15.78 2.64
CA GLY A 12 5.01 17.18 2.34
C GLY A 12 6.39 17.27 1.68
N THR A 13 6.48 17.86 0.50
CA THR A 13 7.76 18.18 -0.16
C THR A 13 7.99 19.69 -0.18
N PRO A 14 8.57 20.30 0.88
CA PRO A 14 8.85 21.73 0.87
C PRO A 14 10.13 22.00 0.09
N GLN A 15 10.02 22.18 -1.23
CA GLN A 15 11.10 22.77 -2.04
C GLN A 15 10.63 23.97 -2.89
N SER A 16 9.33 24.24 -2.94
CA SER A 16 8.72 25.37 -3.66
C SER A 16 7.26 25.53 -3.20
N ALA A 17 6.74 26.75 -3.15
CA ALA A 17 5.34 27.06 -2.81
C ALA A 17 4.30 26.41 -3.75
N ALA A 18 4.74 25.81 -4.87
CA ALA A 18 3.92 25.09 -5.84
C ALA A 18 4.06 23.55 -5.75
N ALA A 19 4.86 23.02 -4.82
CA ALA A 19 5.05 21.57 -4.69
C ALA A 19 3.79 20.93 -4.09
N GLN A 20 3.04 20.23 -4.93
CA GLN A 20 1.86 19.48 -4.51
C GLN A 20 2.25 18.42 -3.48
N GLU A 21 1.49 18.35 -2.39
CA GLU A 21 1.67 17.31 -1.39
C GLU A 21 1.34 15.93 -2.00
N LEU A 22 2.25 14.97 -1.88
CA LEU A 22 2.05 13.62 -2.41
C LEU A 22 1.25 12.80 -1.40
N ARG A 23 0.03 12.38 -1.78
CA ARG A 23 -0.80 11.48 -0.97
C ARG A 23 -0.46 10.03 -1.27
N MET A 24 -0.02 9.30 -0.26
CA MET A 24 0.25 7.86 -0.32
C MET A 24 -0.82 7.09 0.44
N GLU A 25 -1.30 6.01 -0.17
CA GLU A 25 -2.22 5.06 0.45
C GLU A 25 -1.60 3.66 0.40
N CYS A 26 -1.65 2.94 1.51
CA CYS A 26 -1.16 1.57 1.63
C CYS A 26 -2.19 0.69 2.32
N MET A 27 -2.35 -0.54 1.85
CA MET A 27 -3.27 -1.52 2.41
C MET A 27 -2.48 -2.69 2.99
N PHE A 28 -2.60 -2.89 4.30
CA PHE A 28 -1.90 -3.95 5.02
C PHE A 28 -2.88 -5.02 5.51
N PRO A 29 -2.59 -6.32 5.33
CA PRO A 29 -3.41 -7.39 5.89
C PRO A 29 -3.58 -7.20 7.40
N ALA A 30 -4.82 -7.29 7.89
CA ALA A 30 -5.14 -7.10 9.31
C ALA A 30 -5.23 -8.43 10.09
N ASP A 31 -5.09 -9.58 9.41
CA ASP A 31 -5.03 -10.91 10.00
C ASP A 31 -4.29 -11.91 9.10
N ASP A 32 -3.89 -13.05 9.68
CA ASP A 32 -3.09 -14.08 9.03
C ASP A 32 -3.75 -14.70 7.80
N ALA A 33 -5.08 -14.84 7.83
CA ALA A 33 -5.84 -15.38 6.71
C ALA A 33 -5.79 -14.44 5.50
N THR A 34 -5.91 -13.13 5.74
CA THR A 34 -5.78 -12.11 4.70
C THR A 34 -4.35 -12.02 4.21
N ASP A 35 -3.35 -12.14 5.08
CA ASP A 35 -1.93 -12.10 4.72
C ASP A 35 -1.55 -13.26 3.78
N ALA A 36 -1.94 -14.49 4.13
CA ALA A 36 -1.68 -15.65 3.29
C ALA A 36 -2.31 -15.50 1.89
N ARG A 37 -3.53 -14.97 1.82
CA ARG A 37 -4.20 -14.71 0.53
C ARG A 37 -3.55 -13.57 -0.23
N HIS A 38 -3.10 -12.52 0.46
CA HIS A 38 -2.39 -11.38 -0.12
C HIS A 38 -1.08 -11.83 -0.78
N ARG A 39 -0.27 -12.64 -0.08
CA ARG A 39 0.98 -13.19 -0.62
C ARG A 39 0.77 -14.05 -1.87
N GLN A 40 -0.24 -14.92 -1.86
CA GLN A 40 -0.60 -15.70 -3.06
C GLN A 40 -0.91 -14.82 -4.27
N LEU A 41 -1.61 -13.69 -4.06
CA LEU A 41 -1.91 -12.75 -5.14
C LEU A 41 -0.63 -12.08 -5.65
N LEU A 42 0.26 -11.64 -4.76
CA LEU A 42 1.54 -11.05 -5.15
C LEU A 42 2.41 -12.03 -5.93
N ASP A 43 2.54 -13.27 -5.46
CA ASP A 43 3.33 -14.30 -6.11
C ASP A 43 2.79 -14.64 -7.51
N ALA A 44 1.47 -14.71 -7.66
CA ALA A 44 0.82 -14.97 -8.95
C ALA A 44 1.06 -13.87 -9.99
N HIS A 45 1.37 -12.65 -9.55
CA HIS A 45 1.60 -11.48 -10.39
C HIS A 45 3.04 -10.97 -10.33
N ALA A 46 3.95 -11.73 -9.71
CA ALA A 46 5.35 -11.39 -9.66
C ALA A 46 5.90 -11.40 -11.11
N PRO A 47 6.64 -10.35 -11.53
CA PRO A 47 7.24 -10.33 -12.85
C PRO A 47 8.20 -11.51 -13.00
N THR A 48 8.02 -12.29 -14.07
CA THR A 48 8.94 -13.38 -14.41
C THR A 48 10.26 -12.75 -14.83
N ARG A 49 11.28 -12.92 -14.00
CA ARG A 49 12.60 -12.29 -14.17
C ARG A 49 13.37 -12.91 -15.33
#